data_AF-A0A7Z9XEC1-F1
#
_entry.id   AF-A0A7Z9XEC1-F1
#
_cell.length_a   1.000
_cell.length_b   1.000
_cell.length_c   1.000
_cell.angle_alpha   90.00
_cell.angle_beta   90.00
_cell.angle_gamma   90.00
#
_symmetry.space_group_name_H-M   'P 1'
#
loop_
_entity.id
_entity.type
_entity.pdbx_description
1 polymer ?
#
loop_
_entity_poly.entity_id
_entity_poly.type
_entity_poly.pdbx_seq_one_letter_code
_entity_poly.pdbx_strand_id
1 'polypeptide(L)' 'MAMKTQNKGGGIVYSTEFGKMCPGCNKPAAKCICQKKQSIPKSDGIVRLMRETKGRKGKGVTLITGVPLDN' A
#
# COMPACT_ATOMS: atom_id res chain seq x y z
N MET A 1 33.38 -21.49 37.31
CA MET A 1 33.67 -22.43 36.19
C MET A 1 32.30 -22.86 35.65
N ALA A 2 31.84 -22.20 34.59
CA ALA A 2 31.77 -22.70 33.21
C ALA A 2 30.57 -23.62 32.93
N MET A 3 29.68 -23.15 32.07
CA MET A 3 29.11 -23.99 31.01
C MET A 3 28.83 -23.10 29.79
N LYS A 4 29.84 -22.97 28.92
CA LYS A 4 29.67 -22.40 27.57
C LYS A 4 29.03 -23.48 26.70
N THR A 5 27.79 -23.27 26.30
CA THR A 5 27.10 -24.12 25.33
C THR A 5 27.76 -23.93 23.96
N GLN A 6 28.42 -24.99 23.48
CA GLN A 6 29.09 -25.00 22.18
C GLN A 6 28.04 -25.09 21.07
N ASN A 7 27.90 -24.02 20.28
CA ASN A 7 26.99 -24.02 19.13
C ASN A 7 27.71 -24.64 17.92
N LYS A 8 27.56 -25.96 17.74
CA LYS A 8 28.07 -26.68 16.57
C LYS A 8 27.19 -26.35 15.36
N GLY A 9 27.78 -25.68 14.37
CA GLY A 9 27.14 -25.45 13.06
C GLY A 9 26.11 -24.33 13.07
N GLY A 10 26.51 -23.10 13.43
CA GLY A 10 25.68 -21.93 13.24
C GLY A 10 25.39 -21.76 11.75
N GLY A 11 24.14 -22.01 11.35
CA GLY A 11 23.68 -21.80 9.97
C GLY A 11 24.00 -20.39 9.51
N ILE A 12 24.24 -20.22 8.21
CA ILE A 12 24.46 -18.93 7.57
C ILE A 12 23.31 -17.97 7.89
N VAL A 13 23.55 -17.02 8.81
CA VAL A 13 22.60 -15.96 9.15
C VAL A 13 22.93 -14.75 8.29
N TYR A 14 22.03 -14.42 7.37
CA TYR A 14 22.11 -13.18 6.61
C TYR A 14 21.29 -12.11 7.31
N SER A 15 21.94 -11.01 7.69
CA SER A 15 21.27 -9.82 8.18
C SER A 15 21.26 -8.77 7.08
N THR A 16 20.13 -8.09 6.90
CA THR A 16 20.01 -6.94 6.01
C THR A 16 20.32 -5.66 6.78
N GLU A 17 20.85 -4.63 6.11
CA GLU A 17 21.19 -3.33 6.72
C GLU A 17 20.02 -2.72 7.52
N PHE A 18 18.79 -3.02 7.11
CA PHE A 18 17.59 -2.40 7.66
C PHE A 18 16.81 -3.26 8.68
N GLY A 19 17.34 -4.42 9.08
CA GLY A 19 16.73 -5.26 10.11
C GLY A 19 15.26 -5.62 9.80
N LYS A 20 14.33 -5.20 10.67
CA LYS A 20 12.89 -5.51 10.53
C LYS A 20 12.27 -4.72 9.37
N MET A 21 11.75 -5.45 8.38
CA MET A 21 10.99 -4.90 7.25
C MET A 21 9.49 -4.90 7.53
N CYS A 22 8.77 -3.90 7.05
CA CYS A 22 7.31 -3.87 7.14
C CYS A 22 6.68 -4.85 6.13
N PRO A 23 5.78 -5.77 6.56
CA PRO A 23 5.16 -6.75 5.66
C PRO A 23 4.18 -6.14 4.64
N GLY A 24 3.74 -4.89 4.85
CA GLY A 24 2.79 -4.22 3.96
C GLY A 24 3.44 -3.42 2.83
N CYS A 25 4.53 -2.70 3.10
CA CYS A 25 5.17 -1.81 2.12
C CYS A 25 6.64 -2.16 1.81
N ASN A 26 7.19 -3.21 2.41
CA ASN A 26 8.57 -3.67 2.22
C ASN A 26 9.65 -2.61 2.50
N LYS A 27 9.30 -1.55 3.23
CA LYS A 27 10.26 -0.54 3.70
C LYS A 27 10.77 -0.90 5.08
N PRO A 28 11.97 -0.41 5.47
CA PRO A 28 12.46 -0.49 6.85
C PRO A 28 11.40 -0.01 7.82
N ALA A 29 11.26 -0.64 8.98
CA ALA A 29 10.23 -0.29 9.97
C ALA A 29 10.22 1.22 10.31
N ALA A 30 11.39 1.85 10.41
CA ALA A 30 11.54 3.29 10.65
C ALA A 30 11.02 4.19 9.50
N LYS A 31 10.94 3.67 8.27
CA LYS A 31 10.47 4.37 7.07
C LYS A 31 9.14 3.80 6.55
N CYS A 32 8.37 3.16 7.43
CA CYS A 32 7.08 2.58 7.07
C CYS A 32 6.09 3.66 6.61
N ILE A 33 5.47 3.45 5.45
CA ILE A 33 4.43 4.36 4.91
C ILE A 33 3.02 3.79 5.05
N CYS A 34 2.85 2.56 5.55
CA CYS A 34 1.53 1.93 5.68
C CYS A 34 0.59 2.72 6.59
N GLN A 35 1.12 3.40 7.61
CA GLN A 35 0.34 4.27 8.51
C GLN A 35 0.09 5.66 7.93
N LYS A 36 0.85 6.08 6.90
CA LYS A 36 0.64 7.32 6.16
C LYS A 36 -0.36 7.16 5.01
N LYS A 37 -1.19 6.11 5.02
CA LYS A 37 -2.32 6.06 4.08
C LYS A 37 -3.17 7.30 4.33
N GLN A 38 -3.17 8.21 3.36
CA GLN A 38 -4.02 9.39 3.38
C GLN A 38 -5.44 8.93 3.64
N SER A 39 -6.12 9.60 4.57
CA SER A 39 -7.52 9.32 4.84
C SER A 39 -8.30 9.60 3.57
N ILE A 40 -8.80 8.55 2.93
CA ILE A 40 -9.74 8.69 1.82
C ILE A 40 -10.88 9.58 2.32
N PRO A 41 -11.22 10.68 1.62
CA PRO A 41 -12.28 11.56 2.09
C PRO A 41 -13.57 10.77 2.24
N LYS A 42 -14.27 11.01 3.36
CA LYS A 42 -15.56 10.36 3.64
C LYS A 42 -16.52 10.71 2.51
N SER A 43 -16.85 9.73 1.67
CA SER A 43 -17.83 9.86 0.60
C SER A 43 -19.04 9.00 0.92
N ASP A 44 -20.16 9.28 0.25
CA ASP A 44 -21.40 8.52 0.39
C ASP A 44 -21.27 7.04 -0.03
N GLY A 45 -20.11 6.63 -0.57
CA GLY A 45 -19.85 5.25 -1.03
C GLY A 45 -20.56 4.87 -2.33
N ILE A 46 -21.31 5.80 -2.92
CA ILE A 46 -22.10 5.57 -4.14
C ILE A 46 -21.39 6.20 -5.34
N VAL A 47 -20.84 5.34 -6.21
CA VAL A 47 -20.31 5.73 -7.52
C VAL A 47 -21.44 5.68 -8.55
N ARG A 48 -21.60 6.76 -9.31
CA ARG A 48 -22.64 6.86 -10.35
C ARG A 48 -22.00 6.83 -11.73
N LEU A 49 -22.57 6.01 -12.61
CA LEU A 49 -22.14 5.82 -14.00
C LEU A 49 -23.22 6.35 -14.94
N MET A 50 -22.82 7.20 -15.90
CA MET A 50 -23.75 7.78 -16.87
C MET A 50 -23.14 7.77 -18.27
N ARG A 51 -23.97 7.55 -19.30
CA ARG A 51 -23.55 7.68 -20.70
C ARG A 51 -23.76 9.11 -21.16
N GLU A 52 -22.71 9.76 -21.64
CA GLU A 52 -22.78 11.11 -22.21
C GLU A 52 -22.35 11.09 -23.68
N THR A 53 -23.19 11.63 -24.55
CA THR A 53 -22.96 11.70 -26.01
C THR A 53 -22.93 13.14 -26.54
N LYS A 54 -23.25 14.12 -25.68
CA LYS A 54 -23.35 15.54 -26.03
C LYS A 54 -22.00 16.08 -26.49
N GLY A 55 -21.98 16.81 -27.60
CA GLY A 55 -20.77 17.46 -28.13
C GLY A 55 -19.71 16.52 -28.71
N ARG A 56 -19.97 15.20 -28.78
CA ARG A 56 -18.98 14.19 -29.21
C ARG A 56 -19.30 13.53 -30.56
N LYS A 57 -20.05 14.23 -31.44
CA LYS A 57 -20.39 13.76 -32.79
C LYS A 57 -20.95 12.31 -32.80
N GLY A 58 -21.81 11.98 -31.83
CA GLY A 58 -22.41 10.65 -31.69
C GLY A 58 -21.58 9.60 -30.95
N LYS A 59 -20.30 9.86 -30.66
CA LYS A 59 -19.47 8.96 -29.84
C LYS A 59 -19.80 9.15 -28.35
N GLY A 60 -20.23 8.08 -27.68
CA GLY A 60 -20.53 8.10 -26.26
C GLY A 60 -19.28 7.95 -25.39
N VAL A 61 -19.30 8.59 -24.24
CA VAL A 61 -18.35 8.37 -23.13
C VAL A 61 -19.11 7.99 -21.87
N THR A 62 -18.42 7.36 -20.93
CA THR A 62 -18.96 7.06 -19.60
C THR A 62 -18.45 8.09 -18.61
N LEU A 63 -19.35 8.89 -18.05
CA LEU A 63 -19.06 9.74 -16.91
C LEU A 63 -19.11 8.90 -15.63
N ILE A 64 -18.07 9.05 -14.82
CA ILE A 64 -17.95 8.41 -13.52
C ILE A 64 -17.93 9.53 -12.49
N THR A 65 -18.88 9.50 -11.54
CA THR A 65 -19.02 10.54 -10.50
C THR A 65 -19.17 9.91 -9.12
N GLY A 66 -18.86 10.66 -8.07
CA GLY A 66 -18.90 10.16 -6.68
C GLY A 66 -17.69 9.31 -6.29
N VAL A 67 -16.60 9.35 -7.06
CA VAL A 67 -15.34 8.69 -6.70
C VAL A 67 -14.57 9.61 -5.74
N PRO A 68 -14.23 9.15 -4.52
CA PRO A 68 -13.31 9.89 -3.67
C PRO A 68 -11.93 9.88 -4.33
N LEU A 69 -11.42 11.06 -4.68
CA LEU A 69 -10.08 11.23 -5.23
C LEU A 69 -9.13 11.61 -4.09
N ASP A 70 -7.99 10.95 -4.05
CA ASP A 70 -6.87 11.39 -3.22
C ASP A 70 -6.21 12.58 -3.95
N ASN A 71 -6.06 13.72 -3.27
CA ASN A 71 -5.30 14.87 -3.79
C ASN A 71 -3.80 14.55 -3.86
#